data_AF-A0A8J3CZC4-F1
#
_entry.id   AF-A0A8J3CZC4-F1
#
_cell.length_a   1.000
_cell.length_b   1.000
_cell.length_c   1.000
_cell.angle_alpha   90.00
_cell.angle_beta   90.00
_cell.angle_gamma   90.00
#
_symmetry.space_group_name_H-M   'P 1'
#
loop_
_entity.id
_entity.type
_entity.pdbx_description
1 polymer ?
#
loop_
_entity_poly.entity_id
_entity_poly.type
_entity_poly.pdbx_seq_one_letter_code
_entity_poly.pdbx_strand_id
1 'polypeptide(L)'
;MTIIFICLGFIAFGTLTRLFPRIFIGTRHFSSKEKEFAIENGLHIFLSYVFIAMGMIPMIGYFVGEWLGQSNLAPGLTVIVSILGAVIIIIAMPMFAKERF
;
A
#
# COMPACT_ATOMS: atom_id res chain seq x y z
N MET A 1 6.88 -8.23 -18.54
CA MET A 1 7.78 -8.71 -17.46
C MET A 1 8.06 -7.65 -16.39
N THR A 2 8.52 -6.44 -16.70
CA THR A 2 8.85 -5.40 -15.68
C THR A 2 7.70 -5.07 -14.71
N ILE A 3 6.45 -5.02 -15.19
CA ILE A 3 5.27 -4.72 -14.36
C ILE A 3 5.04 -5.76 -13.26
N ILE A 4 5.30 -7.03 -13.56
CA ILE A 4 5.10 -8.14 -12.61
C ILE A 4 6.06 -7.98 -11.43
N PHE A 5 7.33 -7.62 -11.68
CA PHE A 5 8.30 -7.36 -10.62
C PHE A 5 7.92 -6.16 -9.75
N ILE A 6 7.36 -5.09 -10.35
CA ILE A 6 6.84 -3.93 -9.60
C ILE A 6 5.68 -4.36 -8.69
N CYS A 7 4.73 -5.14 -9.22
CA CYS A 7 3.59 -5.64 -8.45
C CYS A 7 4.03 -6.54 -7.28
N LEU A 8 4.98 -7.44 -7.53
CA LEU A 8 5.59 -8.28 -6.49
C LEU A 8 6.31 -7.43 -5.44
N GLY A 9 6.99 -6.35 -5.86
CA GLY A 9 7.58 -5.38 -4.96
C GLY A 9 6.54 -4.77 -4.01
N PHE A 10 5.41 -4.31 -4.53
CA PHE A 10 4.31 -3.77 -3.71
C PHE A 10 3.77 -4.79 -2.70
N ILE A 11 3.59 -6.05 -3.11
CA ILE A 11 3.13 -7.13 -2.21
C ILE A 11 4.18 -7.40 -1.12
N ALA A 12 5.46 -7.45 -1.49
CA ALA A 12 6.55 -7.63 -0.53
C ALA A 12 6.61 -6.48 0.46
N PHE A 13 6.48 -5.23 0.00
CA PHE A 13 6.40 -4.05 0.86
C PHE A 13 5.20 -4.10 1.81
N GLY A 14 4.02 -4.47 1.31
CA GLY A 14 2.84 -4.65 2.16
C GLY A 14 3.00 -5.77 3.19
N THR A 15 3.79 -6.81 2.89
CA THR A 15 4.09 -7.86 3.87
C THR A 15 5.08 -7.36 4.93
N LEU A 16 6.10 -6.60 4.50
CA LEU A 16 7.10 -5.98 5.37
C LEU A 16 6.49 -4.94 6.34
N THR A 17 5.52 -4.13 5.90
CA THR A 17 4.84 -3.16 6.78
C THR A 17 4.12 -3.84 7.93
N ARG A 18 3.60 -5.06 7.70
CA ARG A 18 2.96 -5.88 8.73
C ARG A 18 3.97 -6.49 9.70
N LEU A 19 5.12 -6.95 9.21
CA LEU A 19 6.17 -7.59 10.02
C LEU A 19 6.96 -6.58 10.87
N PHE A 20 7.21 -5.38 10.33
CA PHE A 20 8.05 -4.36 10.97
C PHE A 20 7.34 -3.02 11.13
N PRO A 21 6.22 -2.96 11.89
CA PRO A 21 5.38 -1.77 12.00
C PRO A 21 6.16 -0.55 12.55
N ARG A 22 7.10 -0.79 13.46
CA ARG A 22 7.92 0.26 14.08
C ARG A 22 8.85 0.98 13.11
N ILE A 23 9.29 0.33 12.03
CA ILE A 23 10.19 0.94 11.03
C ILE A 23 9.41 1.95 10.19
N PHE A 24 8.20 1.58 9.76
CA PHE A 24 7.37 2.42 8.89
C PHE A 24 6.73 3.60 9.62
N ILE A 25 6.41 3.42 10.90
CA ILE A 25 5.85 4.47 11.77
C ILE A 25 6.96 5.33 12.40
N GLY A 26 8.22 4.95 12.20
CA GLY A 26 9.40 5.61 12.77
C GLY A 26 9.68 7.02 12.24
N THR A 27 8.93 7.51 11.25
CA THR A 27 9.15 8.84 10.67
C THR A 27 9.03 9.94 11.73
N ARG A 28 9.80 11.02 11.55
CA ARG A 28 9.82 12.20 12.46
C ARG A 28 8.49 12.97 12.52
N HIS A 29 7.47 12.53 11.78
CA HIS A 29 6.19 13.21 11.64
C HIS A 29 5.21 12.93 12.78
N PHE A 30 5.41 11.85 13.54
CA PHE A 30 4.60 11.52 14.70
C PHE A 30 5.40 11.68 15.99
N SER A 31 4.77 12.25 17.02
CA SER A 31 5.27 12.19 18.40
C SER A 31 5.28 10.75 18.91
N SER A 32 6.06 10.47 19.97
CA SER A 32 6.16 9.11 20.52
C SER A 32 4.80 8.52 20.91
N LYS A 33 3.86 9.34 21.40
CA LYS A 33 2.49 8.93 21.72
C LYS A 33 1.66 8.60 20.48
N GLU A 34 1.69 9.45 19.46
CA GLU A 34 0.96 9.21 18.20
C GLU A 34 1.45 7.97 17.47
N LYS A 35 2.75 7.65 17.59
CA LYS A 35 3.31 6.39 17.05
C LYS A 35 2.72 5.16 17.73
N GLU A 36 2.56 5.22 19.05
CA GLU A 36 1.99 4.13 19.84
C GLU A 36 0.52 3.94 19.48
N PHE A 37 -0.25 5.02 19.44
CA PHE A 37 -1.65 4.99 18.98
C PHE A 37 -1.79 4.51 17.53
N ALA A 38 -0.90 4.91 16.62
CA ALA A 38 -0.94 4.44 15.24
C ALA A 38 -0.66 2.94 15.12
N ILE A 39 0.25 2.39 15.94
CA ILE A 39 0.51 0.95 16.01
C ILE A 39 -0.72 0.24 16.57
N GLU A 40 -1.26 0.73 17.69
CA GLU A 40 -2.39 0.15 18.40
C GLU A 40 -3.69 0.17 17.57
N ASN A 41 -3.94 1.27 16.86
CA ASN A 41 -5.07 1.43 15.93
C ASN A 41 -4.90 0.63 14.64
N GLY A 42 -3.76 -0.05 14.43
CA GLY A 42 -3.57 -0.95 13.29
C GLY A 42 -3.14 -0.26 11.99
N LEU A 43 -2.49 0.90 12.04
CA LEU A 43 -1.98 1.60 10.84
C LEU A 43 -1.12 0.67 9.95
N HIS A 44 -0.31 -0.17 10.58
CA HIS A 44 0.54 -1.14 9.90
C HIS A 44 -0.26 -2.21 9.12
N ILE A 45 -1.40 -2.64 9.66
CA ILE A 45 -2.33 -3.57 8.98
C ILE A 45 -2.98 -2.86 7.79
N PHE A 46 -3.42 -1.62 7.99
CA PHE A 46 -3.98 -0.81 6.92
C PHE A 46 -2.98 -0.59 5.76
N LEU A 47 -1.74 -0.17 6.06
CA LEU A 47 -0.69 -0.02 5.04
C LEU A 47 -0.44 -1.35 4.32
N SER A 48 -0.38 -2.46 5.05
CA SER A 48 -0.21 -3.79 4.48
C SER A 48 -1.27 -4.12 3.44
N TYR A 49 -2.55 -3.94 3.77
CA TYR A 49 -3.64 -4.18 2.83
C TYR A 49 -3.61 -3.25 1.62
N VAL A 50 -3.33 -1.96 1.81
CA VAL A 50 -3.26 -1.00 0.70
C VAL A 50 -2.13 -1.37 -0.25
N PHE A 51 -0.92 -1.64 0.25
CA PHE A 51 0.21 -2.02 -0.60
C PHE A 51 0.00 -3.36 -1.31
N ILE A 52 -0.60 -4.35 -0.63
CA ILE A 52 -0.94 -5.63 -1.27
C ILE A 52 -1.98 -5.41 -2.39
N ALA A 53 -3.02 -4.60 -2.15
CA ALA A 53 -4.01 -4.27 -3.16
C ALA A 53 -3.38 -3.54 -4.36
N MET A 54 -2.44 -2.61 -4.10
CA MET A 54 -1.70 -1.90 -5.15
C MET A 54 -0.87 -2.84 -6.03
N GLY A 55 -0.38 -3.96 -5.50
CA GLY A 55 0.30 -4.98 -6.29
C GLY A 55 -0.66 -5.95 -7.00
N MET A 56 -1.73 -6.38 -6.32
CA MET A 56 -2.66 -7.38 -6.88
C MET A 56 -3.53 -6.84 -8.01
N ILE A 57 -4.08 -5.63 -7.88
CA ILE A 57 -5.01 -5.07 -8.88
C ILE A 57 -4.36 -4.98 -10.28
N PRO A 58 -3.18 -4.35 -10.45
CA PRO A 58 -2.53 -4.30 -11.76
C PRO A 58 -1.98 -5.65 -12.22
N MET A 59 -1.62 -6.56 -11.31
CA MET A 59 -1.23 -7.93 -11.67
C MET A 59 -2.41 -8.70 -12.29
N ILE A 60 -3.60 -8.61 -11.70
CA ILE A 60 -4.83 -9.18 -12.28
C ILE A 60 -5.15 -8.50 -13.61
N GLY A 61 -5.05 -7.17 -13.67
CA GLY A 61 -5.25 -6.41 -14.91
C GLY A 61 -4.29 -6.80 -16.04
N TYR A 62 -3.05 -7.18 -15.70
CA TYR A 62 -2.09 -7.71 -16.66
C TYR A 62 -2.55 -9.05 -17.25
N PHE A 63 -2.93 -10.02 -16.41
CA PHE A 63 -3.42 -11.32 -16.89
C PHE A 63 -4.72 -11.21 -17.70
N VAL A 64 -5.66 -10.36 -17.26
CA VAL A 64 -6.91 -10.11 -17.99
C VAL A 64 -6.64 -9.40 -19.32
N GLY A 65 -5.76 -8.41 -19.34
CA GLY A 65 -5.36 -7.71 -20.56
C GLY A 65 -4.68 -8.65 -21.56
N GLU A 66 -3.82 -9.56 -21.09
CA GLU A 66 -3.19 -10.60 -21.92
C GLU A 66 -4.23 -11.58 -22.48
N TRP A 67 -5.22 -11.98 -21.67
CA TRP A 67 -6.31 -12.85 -22.13
C TRP A 67 -7.20 -12.20 -23.19
N LEU A 68 -7.40 -10.88 -23.12
CA LEU A 68 -8.18 -10.10 -24.09
C LEU A 68 -7.37 -9.60 -25.29
N GLY A 69 -6.07 -9.93 -25.38
CA GLY A 69 -5.17 -9.42 -26.42
C GLY A 69 -4.88 -7.92 -26.34
N GLN A 70 -5.22 -7.27 -25.22
CA GLN A 70 -4.98 -5.85 -24.93
C GLN A 70 -3.94 -5.68 -23.83
N SER A 71 -2.69 -5.99 -24.16
CA SER A 71 -1.54 -5.91 -23.23
C SER A 71 -1.15 -4.49 -22.80
N ASN A 72 -1.76 -3.46 -23.40
CA ASN A 72 -1.47 -2.05 -23.09
C ASN A 72 -2.26 -1.48 -21.90
N LEU A 73 -3.17 -2.26 -21.30
CA LEU A 73 -3.97 -1.86 -20.14
C LEU A 73 -3.16 -1.84 -18.83
N ALA A 74 -2.20 -2.75 -18.68
CA ALA A 74 -1.47 -2.96 -17.44
C ALA A 74 -0.59 -1.77 -16.98
N PRO A 75 0.18 -1.08 -17.86
CA PRO A 75 1.00 0.05 -17.45
C PRO A 75 0.17 1.22 -16.90
N GLY A 76 -0.91 1.60 -17.62
CA GLY A 76 -1.79 2.69 -17.20
C GLY A 76 -2.51 2.38 -15.88
N LEU A 77 -3.00 1.15 -15.73
CA LEU A 77 -3.65 0.71 -14.50
C LEU A 77 -2.69 0.73 -13.30
N THR A 78 -1.44 0.30 -13.50
CA THR A 78 -0.41 0.33 -12.45
C THR A 78 -0.16 1.75 -11.93
N VAL A 79 -0.05 2.72 -12.83
CA VAL A 79 0.15 4.14 -12.45
C VAL A 79 -1.05 4.68 -11.69
N ILE A 80 -2.27 4.46 -12.19
CA ILE A 80 -3.50 4.96 -11.56
C ILE A 80 -3.65 4.36 -10.15
N VAL A 81 -3.50 3.04 -10.01
CA VAL A 81 -3.59 2.36 -8.72
C VAL A 81 -2.51 2.85 -7.76
N SER A 82 -1.30 3.14 -8.26
CA SER A 82 -0.20 3.65 -7.43
C SER A 82 -0.51 5.04 -6.86
N ILE A 83 -1.04 5.93 -7.70
CA ILE A 83 -1.44 7.29 -7.30
C ILE A 83 -2.59 7.22 -6.30
N LEU A 84 -3.64 6.45 -6.60
CA LEU A 84 -4.79 6.30 -5.70
C LEU A 84 -4.39 5.70 -4.35
N GLY A 85 -3.56 4.66 -4.34
CA GLY A 85 -3.05 4.06 -3.12
C GLY A 85 -2.27 5.05 -2.27
N ALA A 86 -1.40 5.86 -2.89
CA ALA A 86 -0.65 6.91 -2.18
C ALA A 86 -1.59 7.97 -1.56
N VAL A 87 -2.59 8.44 -2.31
CA VAL A 87 -3.59 9.41 -1.82
C VAL A 87 -4.39 8.83 -0.65
N ILE A 88 -4.84 7.58 -0.76
CA ILE A 88 -5.57 6.87 0.31
C ILE A 88 -4.71 6.79 1.59
N ILE A 89 -3.41 6.46 1.46
CA ILE A 89 -2.51 6.40 2.61
C ILE A 89 -2.38 7.78 3.26
N ILE A 90 -2.13 8.84 2.48
CA ILE A 90 -1.95 10.19 3.00
C ILE A 90 -3.18 10.68 3.77
N ILE A 91 -4.38 10.44 3.23
CA ILE A 91 -5.64 10.88 3.85
C ILE A 91 -5.99 10.04 5.08
N ALA A 92 -5.73 8.73 5.04
CA ALA A 92 -6.10 7.84 6.13
C ALA A 92 -5.09 7.82 7.27
N MET A 93 -3.81 8.10 7.02
CA MET A 93 -2.74 8.02 8.02
C MET A 93 -3.01 8.86 9.29
N PRO A 94 -3.52 10.12 9.23
CA PRO A 94 -3.88 10.89 10.41
C PRO A 94 -5.02 10.27 11.24
N MET A 95 -5.93 9.50 10.61
CA MET A 95 -7.05 8.87 11.33
C MET A 95 -6.59 7.79 12.31
N PHE A 96 -5.42 7.18 12.07
CA PHE A 96 -4.84 6.16 12.94
C PHE A 96 -3.94 6.76 14.02
N ALA A 97 -3.42 7.97 13.83
CA ALA A 97 -2.55 8.63 14.79
C ALA A 97 -3.30 9.32 15.96
N LYS A 98 -4.63 9.45 15.84
CA LYS A 98 -5.46 10.09 16.84
C LYS A 98 -5.84 9.12 17.96
N GLU A 99 -5.75 9.59 19.20
CA GLU A 99 -6.25 8.90 20.39
C GLU A 99 -7.76 8.66 20.24
N ARG A 100 -8.20 7.40 20.31
CA ARG A 100 -9.62 7.05 20.43
C ARG A 100 -9.92 6.88 21.92
N PHE A 101 -10.84 7.72 22.41
CA PHE A 101 -11.35 7.71 23.78
C PHE A 101 -11.84 6.35 24.25
#